data_AF-A0A0D7QDL5-F1
#
_entry.id   AF-A0A0D7QDL5-F1
#
_cell.length_a   1.000
_cell.length_b   1.000
_cell.length_c   1.000
_cell.angle_alpha   90.00
_cell.angle_beta   90.00
_cell.angle_gamma   90.00
#
_symmetry.space_group_name_H-M   'P 1'
#
loop_
_entity.id
_entity.type
_entity.pdbx_description
1 polymer ?
#
loop_
_entity_poly.entity_id
_entity_poly.type
_entity_poly.pdbx_seq_one_letter_code
_entity_poly.pdbx_strand_id
1 'polypeptide(L)'
;MCHIRAGGIFLGVLACLLATHIGDAVAQSAGSLEQNFANSLTTVPSEPLTVSGAFYVPVYSSVAMSQGKLRADFSVTLSVHNASETKPLVLKRIAYFDTAGKMVESYLKSPVALKPFSTVEIFIATTDTRGGTGANFVVDWTATNEIAEPVVEALMVGGVGAGHYAFISQGRPVKLVGKN
;
A
#
# COMPACT_ATOMS: atom_id res chain seq x y z
N MET A 1 -49.32 25.35 61.85
CA MET A 1 -49.76 26.19 60.72
C MET A 1 -48.76 27.32 60.54
N CYS A 2 -47.86 27.20 59.56
CA CYS A 2 -47.09 28.32 59.05
C CYS A 2 -46.68 27.97 57.62
N HIS A 3 -47.21 28.70 56.65
CA HIS A 3 -46.92 28.56 55.23
C HIS A 3 -45.72 29.44 54.87
N ILE A 4 -44.75 28.88 54.15
CA ILE A 4 -43.87 29.66 53.28
C ILE A 4 -43.78 28.93 51.94
N ARG A 5 -44.33 29.55 50.90
CA ARG A 5 -44.11 29.22 49.48
C ARG A 5 -42.77 29.80 49.05
N ALA A 6 -41.97 29.03 48.32
CA ALA A 6 -40.90 29.56 47.48
C ALA A 6 -40.92 28.82 46.14
N GLY A 7 -41.17 29.58 45.07
CA GLY A 7 -41.03 29.12 43.69
C GLY A 7 -39.60 29.29 43.18
N GLY A 8 -39.26 28.49 42.17
CA GLY A 8 -38.03 28.58 41.37
C GLY A 8 -38.17 27.60 40.22
N ILE A 9 -38.70 28.06 39.08
CA ILE A 9 -37.98 28.44 37.86
C ILE A 9 -37.30 27.24 37.16
N PHE A 10 -37.85 26.96 35.98
CA PHE A 10 -37.35 26.13 34.90
C PHE A 10 -35.85 26.28 34.64
N LEU A 11 -35.15 25.15 34.45
CA LEU A 11 -34.07 25.07 33.46
C LEU A 11 -34.00 23.64 32.92
N GLY A 12 -34.60 23.42 31.75
CA GLY A 12 -34.46 22.19 31.00
C GLY A 12 -33.10 22.15 30.32
N VAL A 13 -32.24 21.22 30.73
CA VAL A 13 -30.99 20.93 30.04
C VAL A 13 -31.27 19.76 29.09
N LEU A 14 -31.58 20.09 27.83
CA LEU A 14 -31.61 19.12 26.74
C LEU A 14 -30.18 18.94 26.24
N ALA A 15 -29.50 17.90 26.73
CA ALA A 15 -28.20 17.49 26.22
C ALA A 15 -28.39 16.84 24.83
N CYS A 16 -28.26 17.62 23.77
CA CYS A 16 -28.09 17.08 22.41
C CYS A 16 -26.71 16.42 22.30
N LEU A 17 -26.67 15.11 22.51
CA LEU A 17 -25.56 14.24 22.11
C LEU A 17 -25.46 14.25 20.58
N LEU A 18 -24.58 15.11 20.05
CA LEU A 18 -24.10 15.01 18.68
C LEU A 18 -23.21 13.76 18.59
N ALA A 19 -23.80 12.64 18.17
CA ALA A 19 -23.04 11.48 17.75
C ALA A 19 -22.29 11.85 16.46
N THR A 20 -21.04 12.26 16.61
CA THR A 20 -20.10 12.28 15.49
C THR A 20 -19.87 10.83 15.07
N HIS A 21 -20.57 10.38 14.04
CA HIS A 21 -20.20 9.18 13.31
C HIS A 21 -18.86 9.45 12.62
N ILE A 22 -17.78 9.22 13.36
CA ILE A 22 -16.48 8.96 12.75
C ILE A 22 -16.67 7.63 12.05
N GLY A 23 -16.75 7.64 10.72
CA GLY A 23 -16.69 6.41 9.95
C GLY A 23 -15.39 5.71 10.33
N ASP A 24 -15.51 4.54 10.95
CA ASP A 24 -14.34 3.70 11.22
C ASP A 24 -13.62 3.49 9.89
N ALA A 25 -12.38 3.97 9.80
CA ALA A 25 -11.49 3.60 8.73
C ALA A 25 -11.32 2.09 8.82
N VAL A 26 -12.00 1.35 7.94
CA VAL A 26 -11.91 -0.10 7.88
C VAL A 26 -10.46 -0.44 7.55
N ALA A 27 -9.72 -0.94 8.54
CA ALA A 27 -8.43 -1.54 8.32
C ALA A 27 -8.58 -2.58 7.20
N GLN A 28 -7.77 -2.48 6.14
CA GLN A 28 -7.75 -3.47 5.07
C GLN A 28 -7.62 -4.86 5.72
N SER A 29 -8.63 -5.69 5.46
CA SER A 29 -8.71 -7.06 5.95
C SER A 29 -7.42 -7.82 5.64
N ALA A 30 -6.99 -8.67 6.57
CA ALA A 30 -5.89 -9.64 6.43
C ALA A 30 -6.19 -10.76 5.41
N GLY A 31 -7.02 -10.48 4.41
CA GLY A 31 -7.31 -11.36 3.28
C GLY A 31 -6.13 -11.44 2.33
N SER A 32 -6.15 -12.45 1.45
CA SER A 32 -5.15 -12.53 0.39
C SER A 32 -5.32 -11.38 -0.61
N LEU A 33 -4.26 -11.03 -1.34
CA LEU A 33 -4.31 -9.97 -2.35
C LEU A 33 -5.48 -10.19 -3.32
N GLU A 34 -5.72 -11.44 -3.73
CA GLU A 34 -6.78 -11.81 -4.67
C GLU A 34 -8.16 -11.47 -4.14
N GLN A 35 -8.38 -11.60 -2.83
CA GLN A 35 -9.65 -11.28 -2.19
C GLN A 35 -9.83 -9.77 -2.10
N ASN A 36 -8.80 -9.06 -1.66
CA ASN A 36 -8.84 -7.61 -1.47
C ASN A 36 -9.01 -6.86 -2.80
N PHE A 37 -8.53 -7.43 -3.90
CA PHE A 37 -8.55 -6.80 -5.23
C PHE A 37 -9.35 -7.58 -6.28
N ALA A 38 -10.32 -8.41 -5.88
CA ALA A 38 -11.11 -9.24 -6.81
C ALA A 38 -11.73 -8.42 -7.97
N ASN A 39 -12.12 -7.16 -7.72
CA ASN A 39 -12.67 -6.27 -8.75
C ASN A 39 -11.62 -5.75 -9.74
N SER A 40 -10.34 -5.68 -9.37
CA SER A 40 -9.22 -5.34 -10.25
C SER A 40 -8.76 -6.54 -11.08
N LEU A 41 -9.06 -7.76 -10.65
CA LEU A 41 -8.54 -8.97 -11.26
C LEU A 41 -9.46 -9.56 -12.34
N THR A 42 -8.85 -10.19 -13.33
CA THR A 42 -9.50 -10.99 -14.37
C THR A 42 -8.83 -12.35 -14.47
N THR A 43 -9.42 -13.26 -15.25
CA THR A 43 -8.83 -14.57 -15.54
C THR A 43 -7.48 -14.38 -16.24
N VAL A 44 -6.48 -15.14 -15.81
CA VAL A 44 -5.17 -15.17 -16.48
C VAL A 44 -5.38 -15.66 -17.92
N PRO A 45 -4.87 -14.94 -18.94
CA PRO A 45 -4.98 -15.36 -20.34
C PRO A 45 -4.45 -16.78 -20.56
N SER A 46 -5.12 -17.55 -21.42
CA SER A 46 -4.69 -18.91 -21.79
C SER A 46 -3.69 -18.91 -22.95
N GLU A 47 -3.59 -17.79 -23.67
CA GLU A 47 -2.61 -17.58 -24.72
C GLU A 47 -1.18 -17.52 -24.17
N PRO A 48 -0.16 -17.84 -24.98
CA PRO A 48 1.23 -17.75 -24.56
C PRO A 48 1.61 -16.34 -24.07
N LEU A 49 2.24 -16.27 -22.90
CA LEU A 49 2.75 -15.03 -22.30
C LEU A 49 4.17 -14.77 -22.82
N THR A 50 4.28 -13.96 -23.88
CA THR A 50 5.51 -13.82 -24.68
C THR A 50 6.39 -12.63 -24.29
N VAL A 51 5.83 -11.62 -23.61
CA VAL A 51 6.60 -10.47 -23.12
C VAL A 51 6.66 -10.49 -21.60
N SER A 52 7.80 -10.09 -21.04
CA SER A 52 7.98 -10.04 -19.59
C SER A 52 8.98 -8.99 -19.18
N GLY A 53 8.90 -8.59 -17.93
CA GLY A 53 9.82 -7.66 -17.30
C GLY A 53 9.73 -7.75 -15.78
N ALA A 54 10.53 -6.93 -15.13
CA ALA A 54 10.49 -6.78 -13.69
C ALA A 54 10.73 -5.33 -13.29
N PHE A 55 10.18 -4.92 -12.15
CA PHE A 55 10.46 -3.64 -11.51
C PHE A 55 11.17 -3.86 -10.18
N TYR A 56 12.18 -3.06 -9.91
CA TYR A 56 12.77 -2.88 -8.59
C TYR A 56 12.26 -1.57 -7.99
N VAL A 57 11.62 -1.64 -6.83
CA VAL A 57 11.03 -0.48 -6.15
C VAL A 57 11.69 -0.32 -4.79
N PRO A 58 12.58 0.67 -4.59
CA PRO A 58 13.14 0.91 -3.27
C PRO A 58 12.06 1.47 -2.36
N VAL A 59 11.98 0.96 -1.13
CA VAL A 59 11.06 1.44 -0.10
C VAL A 59 11.80 1.64 1.21
N TYR A 60 11.33 2.57 2.03
CA TYR A 60 12.00 2.92 3.28
C TYR A 60 11.00 2.78 4.41
N SER A 61 11.10 1.70 5.19
CA SER A 61 10.28 1.56 6.41
C SER A 61 10.86 2.36 7.58
N SER A 62 12.12 2.81 7.46
CA SER A 62 12.77 3.71 8.42
C SER A 62 13.84 4.58 7.76
N VAL A 63 13.93 5.86 8.13
CA VAL A 63 14.95 6.81 7.66
C VAL A 63 15.65 7.46 8.85
N ALA A 64 16.99 7.54 8.81
CA ALA A 64 17.77 8.27 9.80
C ALA A 64 17.66 9.78 9.57
N MET A 65 17.20 10.53 10.58
CA MET A 65 17.02 11.98 10.52
C MET A 65 18.16 12.77 11.17
N SER A 66 18.90 12.14 12.08
CA SER A 66 20.09 12.69 12.74
C SER A 66 21.04 11.54 13.02
N GLN A 67 22.35 11.75 12.92
CA GLN A 67 23.41 10.73 13.02
C GLN A 67 23.13 9.69 14.12
N GLY A 68 22.41 8.61 13.78
CA GLY A 68 21.99 7.55 14.70
C GLY A 68 21.04 7.92 15.84
N LYS A 69 20.68 9.20 16.05
CA LYS A 69 19.94 9.65 17.23
C LYS A 69 18.43 9.72 17.04
N LEU A 70 17.98 9.83 15.79
CA LEU A 70 16.57 9.97 15.46
C LEU A 70 16.26 9.21 14.18
N ARG A 71 15.19 8.41 14.22
CA ARG A 71 14.64 7.71 13.08
C ARG A 71 13.17 8.09 12.91
N ALA A 72 12.74 8.17 11.66
CA ALA A 72 11.34 8.22 11.27
C ALA A 72 10.98 6.87 10.69
N ASP A 73 9.95 6.23 11.21
CA ASP A 73 9.40 5.00 10.64
C ASP A 73 8.21 5.35 9.74
N PHE A 74 8.03 4.54 8.69
CA PHE A 74 7.04 4.78 7.64
C PHE A 74 6.21 3.53 7.39
N SER A 75 4.89 3.71 7.19
CA SER A 75 4.14 2.73 6.43
C SER A 75 4.50 2.83 4.95
N VAL A 76 4.31 1.73 4.22
CA VAL A 76 4.58 1.66 2.78
C VAL A 76 3.34 1.13 2.09
N THR A 77 2.88 1.83 1.05
CA THR A 77 1.88 1.32 0.10
C THR A 77 2.56 1.17 -1.25
N LEU A 78 2.85 -0.06 -1.67
CA LEU A 78 3.26 -0.36 -3.04
C LEU A 78 2.00 -0.43 -3.92
N SER A 79 1.97 0.30 -5.02
CA SER A 79 0.89 0.26 -6.01
C SER A 79 1.44 -0.22 -7.36
N VAL A 80 0.75 -1.20 -7.95
CA VAL A 80 1.08 -1.77 -9.26
C VAL A 80 -0.09 -1.51 -10.21
N HIS A 81 0.12 -0.65 -11.19
CA HIS A 81 -0.89 -0.22 -12.14
C HIS A 81 -0.71 -0.93 -13.49
N ASN A 82 -1.79 -1.49 -14.01
CA ASN A 82 -1.86 -1.84 -15.41
C ASN A 82 -2.11 -0.56 -16.23
N ALA A 83 -1.06 -0.03 -16.87
CA ALA A 83 -1.17 1.16 -17.72
C ALA A 83 -1.84 0.89 -19.09
N SER A 84 -2.15 -0.36 -19.41
CA SER A 84 -2.83 -0.68 -20.67
C SER A 84 -4.31 -0.37 -20.61
N GLU A 85 -4.81 0.23 -21.67
CA GLU A 85 -6.24 0.47 -21.91
C GLU A 85 -6.98 -0.80 -22.37
N THR A 86 -6.28 -1.77 -22.94
CA THR A 86 -6.93 -2.88 -23.65
C THR A 86 -6.50 -4.27 -23.21
N LYS A 87 -5.32 -4.41 -22.61
CA LYS A 87 -4.72 -5.72 -22.34
C LYS A 87 -4.60 -6.00 -20.83
N PRO A 88 -4.89 -7.24 -20.39
CA PRO A 88 -4.58 -7.65 -19.04
C PRO A 88 -3.06 -7.70 -18.80
N LEU A 89 -2.64 -7.24 -17.63
CA LEU A 89 -1.27 -7.37 -17.13
C LEU A 89 -1.19 -8.54 -16.15
N VAL A 90 -0.34 -9.53 -16.41
CA VAL A 90 -0.17 -10.66 -15.50
C VAL A 90 0.98 -10.39 -14.54
N LEU A 91 0.71 -10.32 -13.24
CA LEU A 91 1.72 -10.27 -12.20
C LEU A 91 2.08 -11.70 -11.78
N LYS A 92 3.36 -12.04 -11.88
CA LYS A 92 3.89 -13.36 -11.53
C LYS A 92 4.40 -13.41 -10.09
N ARG A 93 4.98 -12.30 -9.62
CA ARG A 93 5.54 -12.19 -8.28
C ARG A 93 5.50 -10.74 -7.80
N ILE A 94 5.16 -10.56 -6.54
CA ILE A 94 5.39 -9.34 -5.78
C ILE A 94 6.11 -9.78 -4.52
N ALA A 95 7.40 -9.47 -4.43
CA ALA A 95 8.26 -9.93 -3.34
C ALA A 95 8.89 -8.75 -2.60
N TYR A 96 8.84 -8.79 -1.27
CA TYR A 96 9.41 -7.81 -0.37
C TYR A 96 10.74 -8.33 0.20
N PHE A 97 11.77 -7.50 0.17
CA PHE A 97 13.12 -7.82 0.62
C PHE A 97 13.58 -6.84 1.68
N ASP A 98 14.38 -7.36 2.62
CA ASP A 98 15.04 -6.55 3.63
C ASP A 98 16.31 -5.86 3.09
N THR A 99 16.91 -5.06 3.96
CA THR A 99 18.14 -4.29 3.70
C THR A 99 19.32 -5.18 3.29
N ALA A 100 19.35 -6.45 3.72
CA ALA A 100 20.40 -7.40 3.37
C ALA A 100 20.10 -8.15 2.06
N GLY A 101 18.96 -7.88 1.43
CA GLY A 101 18.51 -8.55 0.21
C GLY A 101 17.88 -9.92 0.47
N LYS A 102 17.52 -10.25 1.72
CA LYS A 102 16.77 -11.47 2.02
C LYS A 102 15.29 -11.23 1.75
N MET A 103 14.64 -12.17 1.06
CA MET A 103 13.19 -12.12 0.87
C MET A 103 12.49 -12.28 2.22
N VAL A 104 11.70 -11.27 2.58
CA VAL A 104 10.88 -11.24 3.79
C VAL A 104 9.53 -11.89 3.51
N GLU A 105 8.92 -11.56 2.38
CA GLU A 105 7.55 -11.99 2.07
C GLU A 105 7.29 -12.01 0.55
N SER A 106 6.43 -12.93 0.10
CA SER A 106 5.91 -12.99 -1.27
C SER A 106 4.38 -12.94 -1.20
N TYR A 107 3.79 -11.97 -1.90
CA TYR A 107 2.37 -11.65 -1.77
C TYR A 107 1.46 -12.39 -2.77
N LEU A 108 2.05 -13.12 -3.71
CA LEU A 108 1.33 -13.94 -4.68
C LEU A 108 1.64 -15.42 -4.45
N LYS A 109 0.59 -16.24 -4.36
CA LYS A 109 0.71 -17.72 -4.37
C LYS A 109 0.69 -18.28 -5.79
N SER A 110 0.01 -17.58 -6.69
CA SER A 110 -0.10 -17.89 -8.12
C SER A 110 -0.17 -16.58 -8.92
N PRO A 111 0.11 -16.61 -10.22
CA PRO A 111 -0.05 -15.44 -11.06
C PRO A 111 -1.48 -14.88 -11.03
N VAL A 112 -1.61 -13.56 -11.08
CA VAL A 112 -2.89 -12.85 -11.14
C VAL A 112 -2.89 -11.90 -12.34
N ALA A 113 -4.03 -11.71 -12.99
CA ALA A 113 -4.15 -10.78 -14.11
C ALA A 113 -4.94 -9.53 -13.71
N LEU A 114 -4.34 -8.36 -13.86
CA LEU A 114 -4.98 -7.07 -13.67
C LEU A 114 -5.77 -6.73 -14.94
N LYS A 115 -7.02 -6.31 -14.78
CA LYS A 115 -7.80 -5.69 -15.86
C LYS A 115 -7.09 -4.45 -16.41
N PRO A 116 -7.41 -4.03 -17.65
CA PRO A 116 -6.98 -2.73 -18.15
C PRO A 116 -7.26 -1.60 -17.17
N PHE A 117 -6.29 -0.70 -16.97
CA PHE A 117 -6.32 0.43 -16.01
C PHE A 117 -6.59 0.08 -14.54
N SER A 118 -6.60 -1.20 -14.18
CA SER A 118 -6.77 -1.59 -12.78
C SER A 118 -5.45 -1.58 -12.02
N THR A 119 -5.57 -1.57 -10.70
CA THR A 119 -4.44 -1.47 -9.77
C THR A 119 -4.60 -2.50 -8.66
N VAL A 120 -3.46 -3.00 -8.15
CA VAL A 120 -3.39 -3.72 -6.88
C VAL A 120 -2.37 -3.05 -5.98
N GLU A 121 -2.55 -3.20 -4.67
CA GLU A 121 -1.68 -2.56 -3.68
C GLU A 121 -1.23 -3.55 -2.60
N ILE A 122 -0.03 -3.34 -2.08
CA ILE A 122 0.51 -4.00 -0.90
C ILE A 122 0.78 -2.95 0.18
N PHE A 123 0.20 -3.16 1.36
CA PHE A 123 0.43 -2.31 2.51
C PHE A 123 1.37 -2.96 3.52
N ILE A 124 2.42 -2.24 3.90
CA ILE A 124 3.33 -2.56 5.00
C ILE A 124 3.07 -1.55 6.11
N ALA A 125 2.68 -2.04 7.29
CA ALA A 125 2.41 -1.17 8.44
C ALA A 125 3.71 -0.52 8.95
N THR A 126 3.59 0.67 9.53
CA THR A 126 4.73 1.39 10.15
C THR A 126 5.43 0.58 11.24
N THR A 127 4.71 -0.32 11.90
CA THR A 127 5.24 -1.23 12.94
C THR A 127 6.03 -2.41 12.37
N ASP A 128 5.93 -2.67 11.06
CA ASP A 128 6.69 -3.73 10.40
C ASP A 128 8.10 -3.24 10.03
N THR A 129 9.04 -3.54 10.93
CA THR A 129 10.44 -3.15 10.80
C THR A 129 11.30 -4.20 10.10
N ARG A 130 10.71 -5.31 9.60
CA ARG A 130 11.46 -6.43 9.00
C ARG A 130 12.28 -6.02 7.79
N GLY A 131 11.84 -5.00 7.04
CA GLY A 131 12.56 -4.52 5.86
C GLY A 131 13.82 -3.70 6.18
N GLY A 132 13.85 -3.01 7.33
CA GLY A 132 14.92 -2.09 7.70
C GLY A 132 15.03 -0.85 6.79
N THR A 133 16.20 -0.20 6.79
CA THR A 133 16.42 1.09 6.13
C THR A 133 16.66 1.02 4.62
N GLY A 134 16.84 -0.17 4.06
CA GLY A 134 17.13 -0.41 2.64
C GLY A 134 16.19 -1.43 2.00
N ALA A 135 14.95 -1.50 2.50
CA ALA A 135 13.95 -2.43 2.02
C ALA A 135 13.59 -2.18 0.54
N ASN A 136 13.06 -3.18 -0.13
CA ASN A 136 12.63 -3.04 -1.52
C ASN A 136 11.58 -4.07 -1.92
N PHE A 137 10.87 -3.77 -3.00
CA PHE A 137 10.03 -4.72 -3.70
C PHE A 137 10.62 -5.08 -5.06
N VAL A 138 10.41 -6.34 -5.44
CA VAL A 138 10.57 -6.82 -6.83
C VAL A 138 9.22 -7.27 -7.35
N VAL A 139 8.79 -6.69 -8.47
CA VAL A 139 7.53 -7.01 -9.14
C VAL A 139 7.83 -7.62 -10.51
N ASP A 140 7.57 -8.91 -10.68
CA ASP A 140 7.71 -9.59 -11.96
C ASP A 140 6.37 -9.63 -12.68
N TRP A 141 6.38 -9.27 -13.97
CA TRP A 141 5.18 -9.20 -14.78
C TRP A 141 5.37 -9.87 -16.14
N THR A 142 4.26 -10.17 -16.80
CA THR A 142 4.22 -10.71 -18.16
C THR A 142 2.90 -10.38 -18.84
N ALA A 143 2.87 -10.48 -20.16
CA ALA A 143 1.66 -10.29 -20.96
C ALA A 143 1.71 -11.17 -22.22
N THR A 144 0.55 -11.34 -22.88
CA THR A 144 0.41 -12.19 -24.07
C THR A 144 1.20 -11.67 -25.28
N ASN A 145 1.29 -10.34 -25.40
CA ASN A 145 2.02 -9.62 -26.43
C ASN A 145 2.38 -8.21 -25.91
N GLU A 146 2.87 -7.33 -26.77
CA GLU A 146 3.22 -5.94 -26.43
C GLU A 146 2.11 -5.26 -25.61
N ILE A 147 2.48 -4.63 -24.51
CA ILE A 147 1.58 -3.96 -23.58
C ILE A 147 2.19 -2.62 -23.18
N ALA A 148 1.36 -1.65 -22.80
CA ALA A 148 1.86 -0.46 -22.13
C ALA A 148 2.64 -0.88 -20.87
N GLU A 149 3.85 -0.36 -20.70
CA GLU A 149 4.71 -0.73 -19.59
C GLU A 149 3.99 -0.43 -18.26
N PRO A 150 3.90 -1.39 -17.31
CA PRO A 150 3.25 -1.17 -16.04
C PRO A 150 3.84 0.03 -15.29
N VAL A 151 3.02 0.74 -14.53
CA VAL A 151 3.52 1.77 -13.60
C VAL A 151 3.58 1.15 -12.21
N VAL A 152 4.73 1.25 -11.56
CA VAL A 152 4.93 0.70 -10.21
C VAL A 152 5.55 1.77 -9.34
N GLU A 153 4.91 2.06 -8.22
CA GLU A 153 5.37 3.08 -7.28
C GLU A 153 5.09 2.66 -5.84
N ALA A 154 5.77 3.30 -4.90
CA ALA A 154 5.54 3.12 -3.48
C ALA A 154 5.36 4.47 -2.80
N LEU A 155 4.24 4.62 -2.09
CA LEU A 155 3.98 5.74 -1.20
C LEU A 155 4.43 5.38 0.21
N MET A 156 5.27 6.22 0.81
CA MET A 156 5.69 6.10 2.20
C MET A 156 5.05 7.23 2.99
N VAL A 157 4.43 6.90 4.12
CA VAL A 157 3.81 7.88 5.04
C VAL A 157 4.27 7.62 6.46
N GLY A 158 4.75 8.65 7.14
CA GLY A 158 5.29 8.53 8.49
C GLY A 158 5.31 9.86 9.22
N GLY A 159 5.82 9.85 10.44
CA GLY A 159 5.87 11.05 11.27
C GLY A 159 6.88 10.94 12.40
N VAL A 160 7.34 12.10 12.88
CA VAL A 160 8.20 12.23 14.06
C VAL A 160 7.76 13.44 14.88
N GLY A 161 7.40 13.20 16.15
CA GLY A 161 6.80 14.23 17.00
C GLY A 161 5.49 14.75 16.39
N ALA A 162 5.38 16.06 16.18
CA ALA A 162 4.22 16.68 15.53
C ALA A 162 4.34 16.77 13.99
N GLY A 163 5.48 16.37 13.41
CA GLY A 163 5.72 16.44 11.97
C GLY A 163 5.27 15.18 11.23
N HIS A 164 4.70 15.36 10.05
CA HIS A 164 4.34 14.28 9.12
C HIS A 164 5.16 14.39 7.83
N TYR A 165 5.51 13.24 7.26
CA TYR A 165 6.29 13.13 6.04
C TYR A 165 5.62 12.13 5.11
N ALA A 166 5.57 12.48 3.83
CA ALA A 166 5.16 11.57 2.78
C ALA A 166 6.05 11.75 1.56
N PHE A 167 6.42 10.65 0.91
CA PHE A 167 7.16 10.68 -0.34
C PHE A 167 6.83 9.45 -1.18
N ILE A 168 7.01 9.61 -2.48
CA ILE A 168 6.79 8.55 -3.46
C ILE A 168 8.14 8.08 -4.00
N SER A 169 8.31 6.78 -4.10
CA SER A 169 9.42 6.13 -4.77
C SER A 169 8.92 5.46 -6.04
N GLN A 170 9.48 5.84 -7.18
CA GLN A 170 9.14 5.25 -8.47
C GLN A 170 9.96 3.98 -8.69
N GLY A 171 9.29 2.93 -9.14
CA GLY A 171 9.91 1.69 -9.56
C GLY A 171 10.80 1.89 -10.77
N ARG A 172 11.92 1.15 -10.81
CA ARG A 172 12.82 1.12 -11.97
C ARG A 172 12.67 -0.20 -12.70
N PRO A 173 12.43 -0.21 -14.02
CA PRO A 173 12.51 -1.42 -14.82
C PRO A 173 13.89 -2.07 -14.65
N VAL A 174 13.91 -3.35 -14.30
CA VAL A 174 15.15 -4.13 -14.18
C VAL A 174 15.65 -4.44 -15.58
N LYS A 175 16.78 -3.85 -15.94
CA LYS A 175 17.49 -4.13 -17.18
C LYS A 175 18.82 -4.79 -16.83
N LEU A 176 19.08 -5.96 -17.43
CA LEU A 176 20.40 -6.57 -17.34
C LEU A 176 21.37 -5.74 -18.18
N VAL A 177 22.30 -5.06 -17.52
CA VAL A 177 23.34 -4.27 -18.19
C VAL A 177 24.58 -5.15 -18.32
N GLY A 178 24.93 -5.54 -19.56
CA GLY A 178 26.14 -6.29 -19.86
C GLY A 178 26.19 -6.88 -21.28
N LYS A 179 27.03 -6.29 -22.13
CA LYS A 179 28.15 -6.93 -22.85
C LYS A 179 28.96 -5.83 -23.55
N ASN A 180 30.22 -5.67 -23.13
CA ASN A 180 31.33 -5.96 -24.02
C ASN A 180 32.11 -7.08 -23.35
#